data_AF-A0A7X9LXA0-F1
#
_entry.id   AF-A0A7X9LXA0-F1
#
_cell.length_a   1.000
_cell.length_b   1.000
_cell.length_c   1.000
_cell.angle_alpha   90.00
_cell.angle_beta   90.00
_cell.angle_gamma   90.00
#
_symmetry.space_group_name_H-M   'P 1'
#
loop_
_entity.id
_entity.type
_entity.pdbx_description
1 polymer ?
#
loop_
_entity_poly.entity_id
_entity_poly.type
_entity_poly.pdbx_seq_one_letter_code
_entity_poly.pdbx_strand_id
1 'polypeptide(L)'
;MELEVNNKNEEKQRKLPTISGFLSFLISLIALTGLNITLLMDIDDFPKTFLVTLPIAGFFLGLLGLITSKKSRIYALWGIGISLFILLFTFLMIGLSWVSINPKP
;
A
#
# COMPACT_ATOMS: atom_id res chain seq x y z
N MET A 1 -4.30 55.24 -22.78
CA MET A 1 -3.66 54.40 -23.81
C MET A 1 -2.78 53.40 -23.05
N GLU A 2 -3.33 52.20 -22.88
CA GLU A 2 -2.82 50.88 -23.39
C GLU A 2 -2.05 50.17 -22.26
N LEU A 3 -2.74 49.50 -21.33
CA LEU A 3 -3.12 48.08 -21.44
C LEU A 3 -1.95 47.16 -21.80
N GLU A 4 -1.05 46.94 -20.85
CA GLU A 4 -0.33 45.67 -20.78
C GLU A 4 -0.38 45.15 -19.34
N VAL A 5 -1.59 44.74 -18.95
CA VAL A 5 -1.79 43.68 -17.96
C VAL A 5 -1.15 42.44 -18.57
N ASN A 6 0.15 42.26 -18.32
CA ASN A 6 0.86 41.05 -18.65
C ASN A 6 0.29 39.94 -17.76
N ASN A 7 -0.75 39.30 -18.30
CA ASN A 7 -1.32 38.04 -17.87
C ASN A 7 -0.18 37.01 -17.82
N LYS A 8 0.56 37.01 -16.70
CA LYS A 8 1.15 35.80 -16.16
C LYS A 8 -0.01 34.91 -15.75
N ASN A 9 -0.64 34.32 -16.75
CA ASN A 9 -1.30 33.03 -16.68
C ASN A 9 -0.19 32.01 -16.34
N GLU A 10 0.37 32.13 -15.15
CA GLU A 10 0.72 30.95 -14.38
C GLU A 10 -0.62 30.28 -14.13
N GLU A 11 -1.06 29.50 -15.12
CA GLU A 11 -1.88 28.34 -14.88
C GLU A 11 -1.15 27.59 -13.78
N LYS A 12 -1.54 27.90 -12.53
CA LYS A 12 -1.43 27.00 -11.40
C LYS A 12 -2.09 25.74 -11.92
N GLN A 13 -1.28 24.87 -12.52
CA GLN A 13 -1.61 23.50 -12.82
C GLN A 13 -2.27 23.03 -11.54
N ARG A 14 -3.59 22.90 -11.60
CA ARG A 14 -4.42 22.45 -10.48
C ARG A 14 -3.96 21.02 -10.28
N LYS A 15 -2.88 20.83 -9.51
CA LYS A 15 -2.32 19.54 -9.17
C LYS A 15 -3.45 18.84 -8.44
N LEU A 16 -4.18 18.01 -9.18
CA LEU A 16 -5.24 17.19 -8.64
C LEU A 16 -4.65 16.51 -7.41
N PRO A 17 -5.27 16.64 -6.24
CA PRO A 17 -4.74 16.04 -5.03
C PRO A 17 -4.57 14.55 -5.29
N THR A 18 -3.33 14.07 -5.27
CA THR A 18 -3.04 12.67 -5.59
C THR A 18 -3.60 11.79 -4.49
N ILE A 19 -4.66 11.05 -4.81
CA ILE A 19 -5.38 10.15 -3.88
C ILE A 19 -4.60 8.84 -3.66
N SER A 20 -3.41 8.67 -4.28
CA SER A 20 -2.59 7.46 -4.19
C SER A 20 -2.32 6.99 -2.76
N GLY A 21 -2.07 7.91 -1.81
CA GLY A 21 -1.86 7.55 -0.41
C GLY A 21 -3.11 6.96 0.26
N PHE A 22 -4.30 7.47 -0.10
CA PHE A 22 -5.57 6.92 0.37
C PHE A 22 -5.89 5.57 -0.29
N LEU A 23 -5.64 5.42 -1.60
CA LEU A 23 -5.78 4.13 -2.28
C LEU A 23 -4.84 3.07 -1.69
N SER A 24 -3.59 3.43 -1.41
CA SER A 24 -2.62 2.57 -0.73
C SER A 24 -3.16 2.06 0.59
N PHE A 25 -3.67 2.96 1.43
CA PHE A 25 -4.28 2.60 2.70
C PHE A 25 -5.46 1.65 2.53
N LEU A 26 -6.40 1.96 1.62
CA LEU A 26 -7.59 1.15 1.40
C LEU A 26 -7.25 -0.26 0.89
N ILE A 27 -6.35 -0.37 -0.08
CA ILE A 27 -5.87 -1.65 -0.63
C ILE A 27 -5.19 -2.48 0.46
N SER A 28 -4.34 -1.85 1.28
CA SER A 28 -3.65 -2.54 2.37
C SER A 28 -4.62 -3.02 3.44
N LEU A 29 -5.68 -2.25 3.71
CA LEU A 29 -6.72 -2.62 4.67
C LEU A 29 -7.56 -3.79 4.16
N ILE A 30 -7.94 -3.79 2.87
CA ILE A 30 -8.61 -4.93 2.22
C ILE A 30 -7.70 -6.17 2.26
N ALA A 31 -6.40 -6.01 1.97
CA ALA A 31 -5.43 -7.11 2.07
C ALA A 31 -5.38 -7.70 3.48
N LEU A 32 -5.30 -6.83 4.49
CA LEU A 32 -5.27 -7.25 5.89
C LEU A 32 -6.56 -7.95 6.30
N THR A 33 -7.73 -7.42 5.93
CA THR A 33 -9.02 -8.06 6.19
C THR A 33 -9.11 -9.42 5.52
N GLY A 34 -8.74 -9.52 4.24
CA GLY A 34 -8.73 -10.79 3.50
C GLY A 34 -7.82 -11.82 4.16
N LEU A 35 -6.60 -11.42 4.52
CA LEU A 35 -5.65 -12.28 5.24
C LEU A 35 -6.24 -12.81 6.56
N ASN A 36 -6.86 -11.94 7.37
CA ASN A 36 -7.46 -12.34 8.64
C ASN A 36 -8.66 -13.27 8.45
N ILE A 37 -9.49 -13.04 7.42
CA ILE A 37 -10.62 -13.94 7.09
C ILE A 37 -10.11 -15.31 6.67
N THR A 38 -9.09 -15.37 5.80
CA THR A 38 -8.51 -16.64 5.37
C THR A 38 -7.91 -17.43 6.53
N LEU A 39 -7.21 -16.75 7.46
CA LEU A 39 -6.71 -17.37 8.70
C LEU A 39 -7.86 -17.88 9.59
N LEU A 40 -8.95 -17.10 9.71
CA LEU A 40 -10.07 -17.45 10.57
C LEU A 40 -10.89 -18.61 10.02
N MET A 41 -11.03 -18.69 8.70
CA MET A 41 -11.80 -19.73 8.00
C MET A 41 -10.99 -21.00 7.74
N ASP A 42 -9.70 -21.01 8.10
CA ASP A 42 -8.76 -22.13 7.89
C ASP A 42 -8.82 -22.66 6.44
N ILE A 43 -8.76 -21.73 5.48
CA ILE A 43 -8.85 -22.08 4.06
C ILE A 43 -7.51 -22.68 3.65
N ASP A 44 -7.54 -23.94 3.18
CA ASP A 44 -6.35 -24.69 2.75
C ASP A 44 -5.51 -23.96 1.70
N ASP A 45 -6.16 -23.28 0.75
CA ASP A 45 -5.49 -22.58 -0.34
C ASP A 45 -5.46 -21.07 -0.08
N PHE A 46 -4.36 -20.61 0.51
CA PHE A 46 -4.18 -19.21 0.89
C PHE A 46 -4.09 -18.30 -0.34
N PRO A 47 -5.02 -17.33 -0.52
CA PRO A 47 -5.04 -16.55 -1.75
C PRO A 47 -3.81 -15.63 -1.85
N LYS A 48 -2.96 -15.88 -2.85
CA LYS A 48 -1.76 -15.07 -3.16
C LYS A 48 -2.08 -13.57 -3.32
N THR A 49 -3.30 -13.27 -3.76
CA THR A 49 -3.78 -11.90 -3.92
C THR A 49 -3.72 -11.10 -2.61
N PHE A 50 -4.13 -11.68 -1.48
CA PHE A 50 -4.13 -11.00 -0.17
C PHE A 50 -2.76 -11.04 0.51
N LEU A 51 -1.98 -12.10 0.31
CA LEU A 51 -0.65 -12.25 0.91
C LEU A 51 0.45 -11.43 0.23
N VAL A 52 0.36 -11.28 -1.10
CA VAL A 52 1.49 -10.75 -1.90
C VAL A 52 1.04 -9.63 -2.83
N THR A 53 0.07 -9.86 -3.71
CA THR A 53 -0.27 -8.91 -4.76
C THR A 53 -0.80 -7.58 -4.22
N LEU A 54 -1.81 -7.61 -3.35
CA LEU A 54 -2.40 -6.41 -2.76
C LEU A 54 -1.43 -5.67 -1.83
N PRO A 55 -0.67 -6.34 -0.93
CA PRO A 55 0.36 -5.68 -0.13
C PRO A 55 1.45 -5.00 -0.98
N ILE A 56 1.91 -5.64 -2.05
CA ILE A 56 2.90 -5.02 -2.96
C ILE A 56 2.31 -3.79 -3.65
N ALA A 57 1.09 -3.90 -4.18
CA ALA A 57 0.41 -2.76 -4.80
C ALA A 57 0.18 -1.62 -3.80
N GLY A 58 -0.27 -1.94 -2.58
CA GLY A 58 -0.44 -1.01 -1.46
C GLY A 58 0.86 -0.31 -1.10
N PHE A 59 1.97 -1.05 -1.02
CA PHE A 59 3.29 -0.51 -0.72
C PHE A 59 3.75 0.52 -1.76
N PHE A 60 3.71 0.16 -3.05
CA PHE A 60 4.15 1.06 -4.11
C PHE A 60 3.25 2.30 -4.26
N LEU A 61 1.93 2.13 -4.16
CA LEU A 61 0.99 3.27 -4.15
C LEU A 61 1.22 4.18 -2.94
N GLY A 62 1.63 3.60 -1.81
CA GLY A 62 1.98 4.33 -0.60
C GLY A 62 3.23 5.16 -0.82
N LEU A 63 4.27 4.55 -1.41
CA LEU A 63 5.52 5.23 -1.74
C LEU A 63 5.28 6.40 -2.72
N LEU A 64 4.49 6.17 -3.78
CA LEU A 64 4.07 7.22 -4.71
C LEU A 64 3.24 8.31 -4.03
N GLY A 65 2.36 7.94 -3.10
CA GLY A 65 1.56 8.88 -2.30
C GLY A 65 2.42 9.76 -1.40
N LEU A 66 3.53 9.23 -0.88
CA LEU A 66 4.46 9.92 0.00
C LEU A 66 5.29 10.97 -0.75
N ILE A 67 5.72 10.63 -1.97
CA ILE A 67 6.48 11.52 -2.87
C ILE A 67 5.57 12.62 -3.44
N THR A 68 4.35 12.27 -3.86
CA THR A 68 3.49 13.17 -4.63
C THR A 68 2.64 14.11 -3.75
N SER A 69 2.22 13.67 -2.55
CA SER A 69 1.26 14.41 -1.72
C SER A 69 1.89 14.95 -0.44
N LYS A 70 2.02 16.28 -0.33
CA LYS A 70 2.47 16.94 0.91
C LYS A 70 1.40 16.95 2.02
N LYS A 71 0.12 16.88 1.67
CA LYS A 71 -0.99 17.11 2.61
C LYS A 71 -1.57 15.83 3.24
N SER A 72 -1.37 14.67 2.60
CA SER A 72 -2.04 13.40 2.97
C SER A 72 -1.07 12.24 3.25
N ARG A 73 0.10 12.56 3.84
CA ARG A 73 1.16 11.56 4.10
C ARG A 73 0.76 10.49 5.11
N ILE A 74 -0.20 10.77 5.99
CA ILE A 74 -0.67 9.84 7.01
C ILE A 74 -1.23 8.57 6.39
N TYR A 75 -2.11 8.68 5.38
CA TYR A 75 -2.66 7.49 4.72
C TYR A 75 -1.58 6.69 3.97
N ALA A 76 -0.64 7.39 3.32
CA ALA A 76 0.50 6.73 2.68
C ALA A 76 1.36 5.95 3.70
N LEU A 77 1.65 6.54 4.87
CA LEU A 77 2.39 5.88 5.94
C LEU A 77 1.65 4.66 6.49
N TRP A 78 0.34 4.78 6.74
CA TRP A 78 -0.47 3.65 7.19
C TRP A 78 -0.56 2.54 6.15
N GLY A 79 -0.77 2.89 4.88
CA GLY A 79 -0.80 1.93 3.79
C GLY A 79 0.52 1.18 3.64
N ILE A 80 1.66 1.90 3.69
CA ILE A 80 2.99 1.29 3.72
C ILE A 80 3.15 0.39 4.94
N GLY A 81 2.81 0.87 6.14
CA GLY A 81 2.97 0.12 7.38
C GLY A 81 2.18 -1.19 7.40
N ILE A 82 0.92 -1.15 6.97
CA ILE A 82 0.07 -2.35 6.87
C ILE A 82 0.62 -3.30 5.79
N SER A 83 1.00 -2.77 4.62
CA SER A 83 1.59 -3.58 3.55
C SER A 83 2.87 -4.29 4.01
N LEU A 84 3.77 -3.57 4.69
CA LEU A 84 5.01 -4.11 5.26
C LEU A 84 4.73 -5.17 6.31
N PHE A 85 3.75 -4.93 7.19
CA PHE A 85 3.33 -5.91 8.19
C PHE A 85 2.87 -7.22 7.53
N ILE A 86 2.02 -7.16 6.49
CA ILE A 86 1.54 -8.36 5.79
C ILE A 86 2.70 -9.08 5.08
N LEU A 87 3.61 -8.35 4.45
CA LEU A 87 4.77 -8.94 3.77
C LEU A 87 5.73 -9.61 4.76
N LEU A 88 6.01 -8.96 5.89
CA LEU A 88 6.79 -9.53 6.98
C LEU A 88 6.11 -10.77 7.57
N PHE A 89 4.81 -10.69 7.83
CA PHE A 89 4.01 -11.82 8.30
C PHE A 89 4.12 -13.00 7.32
N THR A 90 3.95 -12.75 6.02
CA THR A 90 4.05 -13.78 4.98
C THR A 90 5.45 -14.38 4.92
N PHE A 91 6.50 -13.55 5.02
CA PHE A 91 7.88 -14.02 5.07
C PHE A 91 8.15 -14.91 6.28
N LEU A 92 7.67 -14.50 7.47
CA LEU A 92 7.78 -15.29 8.69
C LEU A 92 6.98 -16.59 8.62
N MET A 93 5.77 -16.56 8.07
CA MET A 93 4.93 -17.74 7.87
C MET A 93 5.67 -18.78 7.03
N ILE A 94 6.20 -18.37 5.86
CA ILE A 94 6.97 -19.25 4.98
C ILE A 94 8.22 -19.76 5.70
N GLY A 95 8.99 -18.87 6.33
CA GLY A 95 10.23 -19.23 7.02
C GLY A 95 10.01 -20.21 8.17
N LEU A 96 8.99 -19.98 9.00
CA LEU A 96 8.63 -20.86 10.11
C LEU A 96 8.09 -22.20 9.61
N SER A 97 7.24 -22.21 8.58
CA SER A 97 6.75 -23.45 7.96
C SER A 97 7.88 -24.27 7.35
N TRP A 98 8.91 -23.64 6.77
CA TRP A 98 10.05 -24.36 6.22
C TRP A 98 10.97 -24.92 7.31
N VAL A 99 11.21 -24.15 8.38
CA VAL A 99 12.10 -24.55 9.48
C VAL A 99 11.44 -25.59 10.40
N SER A 100 10.12 -25.57 10.56
CA SER A 100 9.41 -26.49 11.47
C SER A 100 9.17 -27.89 10.89
N ILE A 101 9.35 -28.10 9.58
CA ILE A 101 8.95 -29.37 8.94
C ILE A 101 10.06 -30.44 8.91
N ASN A 102 11.36 -30.12 9.00
CA ASN A 102 12.40 -31.15 9.24
C ASN A 102 13.83 -30.59 9.45
N PRO A 103 14.36 -30.46 10.67
CA PRO A 103 15.81 -30.47 10.87
C PRO A 103 16.25 -31.94 10.80
N LYS A 104 16.48 -32.47 9.59
CA LYS A 104 17.24 -33.73 9.49
C LYS A 104 18.67 -33.48 10.01
N PRO A 105 19.21 -34.33 10.91
CA PRO A 105 20.61 -34.27 11.29
C PRO A 105 21.53 -34.59 10.09
#